data_AF-A0A382HN23-F1
#
_entry.id   AF-A0A382HN23-F1
#
_cell.length_a   1.000
_cell.length_b   1.000
_cell.length_c   1.000
_cell.angle_alpha   90.00
_cell.angle_beta   90.00
_cell.angle_gamma   90.00
#
_symmetry.space_group_name_H-M   'P 1'
#
loop_
_entity.id
_entity.type
_entity.pdbx_description
1 polymer ?
#
loop_
_entity_poly.entity_id
_entity_poly.type
_entity_poly.pdbx_seq_one_letter_code
_entity_poly.pdbx_strand_id
1 'polypeptide(L)'
;MFSLKEWNFEEYKAAAKEIEDPVDRLDELNAMRSYAFIEEMESHRVRIRSEEDLLISQRFHLFLEWVDEEIKSMKVEFADLIKEREKKAWKGHVRLPYPVVWDRDSYNKIEPEVREKGKKREWIEWLLKNLNEGNGKKWTYEQWVLNAVENEDYYLDFAENEYEINSPSILVGAMEDQFIVFLFNVQKVLSLKDEKKRKRAIDREPIEIERNELEKIIWRTMKSRKSRGMSLRWLEVLRDLKNHTEEDQRIVLSEIPAPDESMKKGISLYIDGYST
;
A
#
# COMPACT_ATOMS: atom_id res chain seq x y z
N MET A 1 -6.27 -23.03 0.55
CA MET A 1 -6.52 -23.22 1.98
C MET A 1 -6.53 -24.71 2.24
N PHE A 2 -5.78 -25.16 3.22
CA PHE A 2 -5.65 -26.57 3.57
C PHE A 2 -6.83 -26.98 4.43
N SER A 3 -7.48 -28.09 4.11
CA SER A 3 -8.50 -28.73 4.93
C SER A 3 -7.92 -30.02 5.47
N LEU A 4 -7.88 -30.18 6.79
CA LEU A 4 -7.41 -31.43 7.42
C LEU A 4 -8.40 -32.59 7.19
N LYS A 5 -9.58 -32.30 6.62
CA LYS A 5 -10.53 -33.32 6.12
C LYS A 5 -10.12 -33.90 4.77
N GLU A 6 -9.36 -33.16 3.97
CA GLU A 6 -9.01 -33.52 2.58
C GLU A 6 -7.55 -33.95 2.43
N TRP A 7 -6.66 -33.46 3.29
CA TRP A 7 -5.22 -33.69 3.18
C TRP A 7 -4.72 -34.93 3.93
N ASN A 8 -3.68 -35.54 3.37
CA ASN A 8 -2.95 -36.62 4.01
C ASN A 8 -1.94 -36.04 5.02
N PHE A 9 -2.06 -36.48 6.27
CA PHE A 9 -1.18 -36.05 7.36
C PHE A 9 0.32 -36.23 7.02
N GLU A 10 0.68 -37.31 6.35
CA GLU A 10 2.08 -37.58 5.98
C GLU A 10 2.58 -36.66 4.85
N GLU A 11 1.70 -36.25 3.94
CA GLU A 11 2.03 -35.26 2.91
C GLU A 11 2.28 -33.88 3.53
N TYR A 12 1.47 -33.50 4.54
CA TYR A 12 1.72 -32.26 5.29
C TYR A 12 3.07 -32.30 6.01
N LYS A 13 3.39 -33.39 6.72
CA LYS A 13 4.70 -33.54 7.38
C LYS A 13 5.86 -33.39 6.41
N ALA A 14 5.74 -33.96 5.21
CA ALA A 14 6.75 -33.84 4.18
C ALA A 14 6.88 -32.39 3.70
N ALA A 15 5.76 -31.74 3.37
CA ALA A 15 5.74 -30.34 2.91
C ALA A 15 6.30 -29.38 3.97
N ALA A 16 5.93 -29.53 5.25
CA ALA A 16 6.47 -28.69 6.33
C ALA A 16 8.00 -28.83 6.47
N LYS A 17 8.55 -30.02 6.22
CA LYS A 17 10.00 -30.27 6.27
C LYS A 17 10.76 -29.67 5.10
N GLU A 18 10.09 -29.35 4.00
CA GLU A 18 10.68 -28.67 2.84
C GLU A 18 10.89 -27.16 3.08
N ILE A 19 10.23 -26.58 4.09
CA ILE A 19 10.44 -25.17 4.46
C ILE A 19 11.85 -25.03 5.04
N GLU A 20 12.77 -24.45 4.27
CA GLU A 20 14.19 -24.36 4.61
C GLU A 20 14.46 -23.52 5.86
N ASP A 21 13.76 -22.38 6.01
CA ASP A 21 13.93 -21.51 7.17
C ASP A 21 13.22 -22.11 8.41
N PRO A 22 13.94 -22.38 9.51
CA PRO A 22 13.35 -23.00 10.69
C PRO A 22 12.28 -22.16 11.37
N VAL A 23 12.37 -20.84 11.29
CA VAL A 23 11.39 -19.95 11.93
C VAL A 23 10.15 -19.80 11.05
N ASP A 24 10.30 -19.76 9.72
CA ASP A 24 9.15 -19.80 8.80
C ASP A 24 8.39 -21.14 8.92
N ARG A 25 9.13 -22.25 9.08
CA ARG A 25 8.54 -23.56 9.36
C ARG A 25 7.79 -23.57 10.69
N LEU A 26 8.36 -22.95 11.73
CA LEU A 26 7.69 -22.83 13.01
C LEU A 26 6.40 -22.01 12.89
N ASP A 27 6.40 -20.94 12.10
CA ASP A 27 5.21 -20.11 11.86
C ASP A 27 4.12 -20.88 11.11
N GLU A 28 4.50 -21.67 10.10
CA GLU A 28 3.59 -22.63 9.41
C GLU A 28 2.95 -23.61 10.40
N LEU A 29 3.74 -24.24 11.28
CA LEU A 29 3.21 -25.19 12.26
C LEU A 29 2.27 -24.52 13.26
N ASN A 30 2.60 -23.33 13.78
CA ASN A 30 1.72 -22.61 14.69
C ASN A 30 0.42 -22.16 14.01
N ALA A 31 0.51 -21.66 12.77
CA ALA A 31 -0.68 -21.27 12.00
C ALA A 31 -1.60 -22.47 11.78
N MET A 32 -1.05 -23.60 11.32
CA MET A 32 -1.83 -24.81 11.09
C MET A 32 -2.41 -25.42 12.36
N ARG A 33 -1.70 -25.34 13.47
CA ARG A 33 -2.22 -25.70 14.79
C ARG A 33 -3.48 -24.91 15.14
N SER A 34 -3.45 -23.59 14.91
CA SER A 34 -4.60 -22.71 15.15
C SER A 34 -5.78 -23.05 14.25
N TYR A 35 -5.55 -23.31 12.96
CA TYR A 35 -6.59 -23.75 12.03
C TYR A 35 -7.21 -25.09 12.44
N ALA A 36 -6.39 -26.07 12.80
CA ALA A 36 -6.84 -27.38 13.25
C ALA A 36 -7.75 -27.27 14.48
N PHE A 37 -7.42 -26.38 15.41
CA PHE A 37 -8.24 -26.13 16.60
C PHE A 37 -9.62 -25.53 16.25
N ILE A 38 -9.69 -24.61 15.28
CA ILE A 38 -10.95 -24.03 14.81
C ILE A 38 -11.83 -25.10 14.15
N GLU A 39 -11.25 -25.90 13.23
CA GLU A 39 -11.98 -26.99 12.56
C GLU A 39 -12.47 -28.04 13.57
N GLU A 40 -11.65 -28.38 14.57
CA GLU A 40 -12.04 -29.26 15.67
C GLU A 40 -13.22 -28.67 16.46
N MET A 41 -13.16 -27.40 16.86
CA MET A 41 -14.25 -26.72 17.59
C MET A 41 -15.56 -26.69 16.78
N GLU A 42 -15.49 -26.43 15.48
CA GLU A 42 -16.65 -26.44 14.61
C GLU A 42 -17.25 -27.85 14.46
N SER A 43 -16.40 -28.88 14.35
CA SER A 43 -16.84 -30.27 14.28
C SER A 43 -17.54 -30.75 15.58
N HIS A 44 -17.09 -30.28 16.74
CA HIS A 44 -17.71 -30.58 18.05
C HIS A 44 -19.11 -29.98 18.23
N ARG A 45 -19.54 -29.02 17.40
CA ARG A 45 -20.89 -28.45 17.43
C ARG A 45 -21.95 -29.38 16.82
N VAL A 46 -21.55 -30.46 16.14
CA VAL A 46 -22.47 -31.45 15.57
C VAL A 46 -22.73 -32.57 16.59
N ARG A 47 -23.96 -32.63 17.14
CA ARG A 47 -24.37 -33.52 18.24
C ARG A 47 -24.43 -35.01 17.90
N ILE A 48 -24.38 -35.40 16.63
CA ILE A 48 -24.41 -36.79 16.17
C ILE A 48 -23.22 -36.99 15.24
N ARG A 49 -22.26 -37.84 15.63
CA ARG A 49 -21.07 -38.13 14.82
C ARG A 49 -21.25 -39.42 14.03
N SER A 50 -20.98 -39.36 12.74
CA SER A 50 -20.76 -40.55 11.92
C SER A 50 -19.42 -41.22 12.27
N GLU A 51 -19.20 -42.44 11.79
CA GLU A 51 -17.89 -43.12 11.90
C GLU A 51 -16.78 -42.34 11.19
N GLU A 52 -17.10 -41.69 10.07
CA GLU A 52 -16.18 -40.80 9.34
C GLU A 52 -15.79 -39.59 10.18
N ASP A 53 -16.73 -38.96 10.89
CA ASP A 53 -16.44 -37.82 11.79
C ASP A 53 -15.52 -38.22 12.95
N LEU A 54 -15.67 -39.43 13.47
CA LEU A 54 -14.80 -39.97 14.53
C LEU A 54 -13.38 -40.21 14.02
N LEU A 55 -13.23 -40.76 12.82
CA LEU A 55 -11.93 -40.95 12.18
C LEU A 55 -11.23 -39.62 11.89
N ILE A 56 -11.99 -38.63 11.42
CA ILE A 56 -11.51 -37.26 11.23
C ILE A 56 -11.02 -36.68 12.56
N SER A 57 -11.83 -36.78 13.63
CA SER A 57 -11.45 -36.31 14.98
C SER A 57 -10.18 -36.99 15.51
N GLN A 58 -10.01 -38.30 15.29
CA GLN A 58 -8.79 -39.01 15.67
C GLN A 58 -7.56 -38.51 14.90
N ARG A 59 -7.71 -38.23 13.60
CA ARG A 59 -6.64 -37.64 12.78
C ARG A 59 -6.25 -36.25 13.27
N PHE A 60 -7.22 -35.42 13.66
CA PHE A 60 -6.95 -34.12 14.28
C PHE A 60 -6.16 -34.24 15.57
N HIS A 61 -6.52 -35.17 16.46
CA HIS A 61 -5.76 -35.37 17.71
C HIS A 61 -4.31 -35.80 17.43
N LEU A 62 -4.10 -36.78 16.55
CA LEU A 62 -2.74 -37.21 16.17
C LEU A 62 -1.94 -36.09 15.51
N PHE A 63 -2.60 -35.26 14.69
CA PHE A 63 -2.00 -34.07 14.10
C PHE A 63 -1.56 -33.08 15.17
N LEU A 64 -2.45 -32.71 16.09
CA LEU A 64 -2.19 -31.75 17.15
C LEU A 64 -1.07 -32.23 18.08
N GLU A 65 -1.08 -33.51 18.48
CA GLU A 65 -0.02 -34.11 19.30
C GLU A 65 1.35 -33.97 18.62
N TRP A 66 1.44 -34.37 17.35
CA TRP A 66 2.70 -34.24 16.60
C TRP A 66 3.12 -32.78 16.42
N VAL A 67 2.19 -31.88 16.06
CA VAL A 67 2.49 -30.46 15.84
C VAL A 67 2.97 -29.80 17.15
N ASP A 68 2.38 -30.17 18.29
CA ASP A 68 2.78 -29.67 19.61
C ASP A 68 4.19 -30.13 19.98
N GLU A 69 4.53 -31.39 19.70
CA GLU A 69 5.87 -31.94 19.90
C GLU A 69 6.91 -31.24 19.01
N GLU A 70 6.62 -31.06 17.73
CA GLU A 70 7.52 -30.38 16.79
C GLU A 70 7.73 -28.92 17.18
N ILE A 71 6.66 -28.17 17.46
CA ILE A 71 6.75 -26.77 17.91
C ILE A 71 7.62 -26.67 19.17
N LYS A 72 7.41 -27.57 20.13
CA LYS A 72 8.20 -27.61 21.37
C LYS A 72 9.67 -27.91 21.09
N SER A 73 9.95 -28.87 20.22
CA SER A 73 11.32 -29.22 19.81
C SER A 73 12.01 -28.03 19.14
N MET A 74 11.36 -27.43 18.15
CA MET A 74 11.89 -26.30 17.39
C MET A 74 12.14 -25.06 18.24
N LYS A 75 11.27 -24.77 19.22
CA LYS A 75 11.48 -23.66 20.17
C LYS A 75 12.73 -23.85 21.04
N VAL A 76 13.14 -25.09 21.28
CA VAL A 76 14.38 -25.40 22.00
C VAL A 76 15.58 -25.37 21.06
N GLU A 77 15.48 -26.05 19.93
CA GLU A 77 16.58 -26.20 18.97
C GLU A 77 16.99 -24.86 18.33
N PHE A 78 16.01 -24.03 17.96
CA PHE A 78 16.23 -22.76 17.25
C PHE A 78 16.01 -21.53 18.13
N ALA A 79 16.14 -21.68 19.47
CA ALA A 79 15.85 -20.63 20.44
C ALA A 79 16.57 -19.30 20.16
N ASP A 80 17.85 -19.36 19.79
CA ASP A 80 18.66 -18.16 19.54
C ASP A 80 18.24 -17.46 18.24
N LEU A 81 17.92 -18.22 17.19
CA LEU A 81 17.45 -17.69 15.91
C LEU A 81 16.08 -17.01 16.07
N ILE A 82 15.18 -17.63 16.83
CA ILE A 82 13.86 -17.06 17.15
C ILE A 82 14.04 -15.73 17.87
N LYS A 83 14.85 -15.68 18.93
CA LYS A 83 15.14 -14.45 19.68
C LYS A 83 15.78 -13.37 18.81
N GLU A 84 16.61 -13.75 17.85
CA GLU A 84 17.21 -12.79 16.92
C GLU A 84 16.16 -12.16 16.00
N ARG A 85 15.23 -12.97 15.46
CA ARG A 85 14.10 -12.47 14.66
C ARG A 85 13.17 -11.58 15.48
N GLU A 86 12.82 -11.98 16.70
CA GLU A 86 11.99 -11.19 17.62
C GLU A 86 12.62 -9.80 17.89
N LYS A 87 13.94 -9.72 18.04
CA LYS A 87 14.63 -8.43 18.21
C LYS A 87 14.59 -7.54 16.97
N LYS A 88 14.48 -8.14 15.78
CA LYS A 88 14.41 -7.46 14.49
C LYS A 88 12.97 -7.14 14.06
N ALA A 89 11.98 -7.68 14.77
CA ALA A 89 10.58 -7.47 14.46
C ALA A 89 10.17 -6.01 14.65
N TRP A 90 9.14 -5.60 13.92
CA TRP A 90 8.51 -4.30 14.12
C TRP A 90 7.91 -4.24 15.52
N LYS A 91 7.89 -3.03 16.11
CA LYS A 91 7.36 -2.87 17.47
C LYS A 91 5.89 -3.32 17.52
N GLY A 92 5.59 -4.27 18.41
CA GLY A 92 4.26 -4.87 18.54
C GLY A 92 4.08 -6.17 17.76
N HIS A 93 5.03 -6.52 16.90
CA HIS A 93 5.04 -7.75 16.12
C HIS A 93 5.95 -8.77 16.80
N VAL A 94 5.66 -10.06 16.57
CA VAL A 94 6.47 -11.14 17.12
C VAL A 94 7.66 -11.41 16.21
N ARG A 95 7.47 -11.37 14.89
CA ARG A 95 8.50 -11.84 13.92
C ARG A 95 8.59 -10.98 12.67
N LEU A 96 7.49 -10.34 12.28
CA LEU A 96 7.49 -9.54 11.06
C LEU A 96 8.41 -8.32 11.22
N PRO A 97 9.36 -8.10 10.29
CA PRO A 97 10.27 -6.95 10.35
C PRO A 97 9.53 -5.63 10.07
N TYR A 98 8.36 -5.73 9.43
CA TYR A 98 7.51 -4.61 9.08
C TYR A 98 6.03 -4.99 9.18
N PRO A 99 5.15 -4.01 9.48
CA PRO A 99 3.71 -4.25 9.47
C PRO A 99 3.23 -4.53 8.05
N VAL A 100 2.18 -5.33 7.92
CA VAL A 100 1.57 -5.72 6.65
C VAL A 100 0.33 -4.84 6.42
N VAL A 101 -0.09 -4.68 5.16
CA VAL A 101 -1.24 -3.86 4.74
C VAL A 101 -1.98 -4.53 3.59
N TRP A 102 -3.30 -4.41 3.50
CA TRP A 102 -4.14 -5.14 2.54
C TRP A 102 -4.90 -4.22 1.59
N ASP A 103 -5.02 -2.95 1.98
CA ASP A 103 -5.77 -1.96 1.25
C ASP A 103 -5.25 -0.55 1.58
N ARG A 104 -5.91 0.44 0.98
CA ARG A 104 -5.55 1.84 1.16
C ARG A 104 -5.74 2.32 2.61
N ASP A 105 -6.71 1.76 3.32
CA ASP A 105 -7.11 2.23 4.65
C ASP A 105 -6.16 1.72 5.72
N SER A 106 -5.90 0.40 5.74
CA SER A 106 -4.85 -0.23 6.54
C SER A 106 -3.49 0.44 6.31
N TYR A 107 -3.14 0.72 5.04
CA TYR A 107 -1.93 1.47 4.71
C TYR A 107 -1.92 2.87 5.35
N ASN A 108 -2.99 3.64 5.23
CA ASN A 108 -3.04 5.01 5.74
C ASN A 108 -2.98 5.07 7.27
N LYS A 109 -3.45 4.03 7.98
CA LYS A 109 -3.34 3.91 9.43
C LYS A 109 -1.89 3.69 9.88
N ILE A 110 -1.16 2.83 9.17
CA ILE A 110 0.19 2.38 9.56
C ILE A 110 1.29 3.31 9.01
N GLU A 111 1.11 3.89 7.82
CA GLU A 111 2.13 4.70 7.14
C GLU A 111 2.71 5.85 7.98
N PRO A 112 1.94 6.60 8.79
CA PRO A 112 2.47 7.68 9.60
C PRO A 112 3.57 7.19 10.56
N GLU A 113 3.34 6.07 11.24
CA GLU A 113 4.30 5.48 12.18
C GLU A 113 5.57 5.02 11.45
N VAL A 114 5.40 4.33 10.33
CA VAL A 114 6.54 3.83 9.55
C VAL A 114 7.37 4.98 8.97
N ARG A 115 6.69 6.06 8.55
CA ARG A 115 7.33 7.28 8.05
C ARG A 115 8.11 8.00 9.15
N GLU A 116 7.54 8.13 10.36
CA GLU A 116 8.19 8.77 11.50
C GLU A 116 9.51 8.06 11.86
N LYS A 117 9.53 6.73 11.79
CA LYS A 117 10.73 5.90 11.98
C LYS A 117 11.71 5.94 10.79
N GLY A 118 11.41 6.69 9.73
CA GLY A 118 12.27 6.80 8.55
C GLY A 118 12.35 5.53 7.69
N LYS A 119 11.47 4.55 7.92
CA LYS A 119 11.51 3.22 7.31
C LYS A 119 10.60 3.04 6.10
N LYS A 120 9.91 4.10 5.68
CA LYS A 120 8.89 4.04 4.61
C LYS A 120 9.38 3.39 3.31
N ARG A 121 10.63 3.61 2.89
CA ARG A 121 11.14 2.97 1.67
C ARG A 121 11.33 1.48 1.86
N GLU A 122 12.10 1.10 2.88
CA GLU A 122 12.39 -0.30 3.20
C GLU A 122 11.09 -1.08 3.39
N TRP A 123 10.09 -0.44 4.01
CA TRP A 123 8.76 -1.00 4.18
C TRP A 123 8.04 -1.25 2.85
N ILE A 124 7.96 -0.27 1.95
CA ILE A 124 7.32 -0.44 0.63
C ILE A 124 8.03 -1.51 -0.21
N GLU A 125 9.37 -1.52 -0.19
CA GLU A 125 10.16 -2.54 -0.87
C GLU A 125 9.88 -3.93 -0.30
N TRP A 126 9.79 -4.05 1.02
CA TRP A 126 9.46 -5.30 1.70
C TRP A 126 8.04 -5.76 1.38
N LEU A 127 7.04 -4.88 1.41
CA LEU A 127 5.65 -5.23 1.04
C LEU A 127 5.60 -5.78 -0.39
N LEU A 128 6.15 -5.04 -1.35
CA LEU A 128 6.14 -5.42 -2.76
C LEU A 128 6.92 -6.72 -3.02
N LYS A 129 8.04 -6.94 -2.33
CA LYS A 129 8.86 -8.14 -2.49
C LYS A 129 8.09 -9.40 -2.08
N ASN A 130 7.24 -9.29 -1.06
CA ASN A 130 6.49 -10.42 -0.53
C ASN A 130 5.09 -10.56 -1.14
N LEU A 131 4.79 -9.86 -2.25
CA LEU A 131 3.55 -10.07 -2.98
C LEU A 131 3.63 -11.32 -3.86
N ASN A 132 2.56 -12.09 -3.89
CA ASN A 132 2.37 -13.23 -4.77
C ASN A 132 1.05 -13.10 -5.53
N GLU A 133 1.07 -13.48 -6.81
CA GLU A 133 -0.15 -13.65 -7.60
C GLU A 133 -0.78 -14.99 -7.16
N GLY A 134 -1.70 -14.92 -6.20
CA GLY A 134 -2.31 -16.13 -5.62
C GLY A 134 -3.01 -17.00 -6.67
N ASN A 135 -3.45 -18.20 -6.27
CA ASN A 135 -4.02 -19.24 -7.15
C ASN A 135 -5.34 -18.89 -7.89
N GLY A 136 -5.76 -17.62 -7.95
CA GLY A 136 -7.07 -17.19 -8.44
C GLY A 136 -7.18 -15.77 -9.00
N LYS A 137 -6.09 -15.20 -9.56
CA LYS A 137 -6.05 -13.85 -10.17
C LYS A 137 -6.18 -12.68 -9.19
N LYS A 138 -5.92 -12.90 -7.90
CA LYS A 138 -5.89 -11.82 -6.92
C LYS A 138 -4.56 -11.85 -6.19
N TRP A 139 -4.05 -10.68 -5.88
CA TRP A 139 -2.79 -10.51 -5.16
C TRP A 139 -2.95 -10.92 -3.70
N THR A 140 -1.91 -11.51 -3.14
CA THR A 140 -1.79 -11.84 -1.71
C THR A 140 -0.32 -11.71 -1.31
N TYR A 141 0.01 -11.97 -0.05
CA TYR A 141 1.41 -12.11 0.36
C TYR A 141 1.91 -13.57 0.25
N GLU A 142 3.22 -13.73 0.22
CA GLU A 142 3.89 -15.03 0.36
C GLU A 142 3.41 -15.75 1.61
N GLN A 143 3.31 -17.08 1.53
CA GLN A 143 2.69 -17.91 2.57
C GLN A 143 3.33 -17.71 3.95
N TRP A 144 4.66 -17.52 4.02
CA TRP A 144 5.35 -17.29 5.28
C TRP A 144 4.90 -15.99 5.97
N VAL A 145 4.60 -14.93 5.21
CA VAL A 145 4.06 -13.68 5.76
C VAL A 145 2.67 -13.93 6.33
N LEU A 146 1.85 -14.70 5.63
CA LEU A 146 0.49 -15.03 6.08
C LEU A 146 0.54 -15.81 7.39
N ASN A 147 1.40 -16.82 7.45
CA ASN A 147 1.60 -17.62 8.66
C ASN A 147 2.11 -16.76 9.82
N ALA A 148 3.03 -15.82 9.57
CA ALA A 148 3.51 -14.91 10.61
C ALA A 148 2.40 -13.98 11.11
N VAL A 149 1.56 -13.44 10.23
CA VAL A 149 0.39 -12.59 10.59
C VAL A 149 -0.58 -13.34 11.49
N GLU A 150 -0.91 -14.60 11.16
CA GLU A 150 -1.80 -15.45 11.97
C GLU A 150 -1.27 -15.70 13.40
N ASN A 151 0.04 -15.55 13.61
CA ASN A 151 0.69 -15.72 14.90
C ASN A 151 0.87 -14.40 15.67
N GLU A 152 0.37 -13.27 15.16
CA GLU A 152 0.57 -11.95 15.75
C GLU A 152 -0.72 -11.36 16.34
N ASP A 153 -0.73 -11.21 17.66
CA ASP A 153 -1.83 -10.57 18.42
C ASP A 153 -2.13 -9.14 17.91
N TYR A 154 -1.13 -8.47 17.32
CA TYR A 154 -1.26 -7.14 16.74
C TYR A 154 -2.43 -7.02 15.76
N TYR A 155 -2.71 -8.06 14.96
CA TYR A 155 -3.81 -8.04 14.00
C TYR A 155 -5.15 -8.50 14.59
N LEU A 156 -5.15 -9.16 15.75
CA LEU A 156 -6.37 -9.44 16.49
C LEU A 156 -7.02 -8.14 16.98
N ASP A 157 -6.22 -7.18 17.46
CA ASP A 157 -6.70 -5.85 17.87
C ASP A 157 -7.29 -5.04 16.69
N PHE A 158 -6.73 -5.21 15.48
CA PHE A 158 -7.30 -4.61 14.26
C PHE A 158 -8.65 -5.24 13.91
N ALA A 159 -8.76 -6.56 14.07
CA ALA A 159 -9.97 -7.32 13.79
C ALA A 159 -11.11 -7.04 14.79
N GLU A 160 -10.81 -6.87 16.08
CA GLU A 160 -11.80 -6.62 17.12
C GLU A 160 -12.42 -5.22 17.06
N ASN A 161 -11.72 -4.24 16.48
CA ASN A 161 -12.21 -2.86 16.36
C ASN A 161 -12.98 -2.57 15.05
N GLU A 162 -13.01 -3.50 14.10
CA GLU A 162 -13.79 -3.40 12.86
C GLU A 162 -14.93 -4.43 12.87
N TYR A 163 -16.11 -3.99 13.33
CA TYR A 163 -17.34 -4.78 13.25
C TYR A 163 -17.63 -5.19 11.79
N GLU A 164 -17.86 -6.50 11.60
CA GLU A 164 -18.13 -7.25 10.35
C GLU A 164 -16.95 -8.01 9.72
N ILE A 165 -16.16 -8.71 10.52
CA ILE A 165 -15.39 -9.86 10.02
C ILE A 165 -16.28 -11.11 10.05
N ASN A 166 -16.91 -11.44 8.92
CA ASN A 166 -17.44 -12.78 8.68
C ASN A 166 -16.24 -13.77 8.62
N SER A 167 -15.95 -14.46 9.72
CA SER A 167 -14.93 -15.51 9.79
C SER A 167 -15.62 -16.90 9.76
N PRO A 168 -15.02 -17.94 9.16
CA PRO A 168 -13.84 -18.55 9.78
C PRO A 168 -12.85 -19.06 8.72
N SER A 169 -11.84 -18.25 8.40
CA SER A 169 -10.50 -18.67 7.94
C SER A 169 -9.80 -17.54 7.21
N ILE A 170 -8.52 -17.29 7.55
CA ILE A 170 -7.57 -16.42 6.86
C ILE A 170 -7.78 -14.92 7.07
N LEU A 171 -7.03 -14.35 8.01
CA LEU A 171 -6.84 -12.91 8.30
C LEU A 171 -6.16 -12.15 7.14
N VAL A 172 -6.36 -12.56 5.89
CA VAL A 172 -5.58 -12.08 4.74
C VAL A 172 -6.50 -11.91 3.53
N GLY A 173 -7.07 -10.71 3.42
CA GLY A 173 -7.85 -10.31 2.25
C GLY A 173 -7.03 -10.40 0.97
N ALA A 174 -7.60 -11.00 -0.06
CA ALA A 174 -7.07 -10.87 -1.40
C ALA A 174 -7.05 -9.37 -1.78
N MET A 175 -5.88 -8.87 -2.18
CA MET A 175 -5.67 -7.46 -2.48
C MET A 175 -6.21 -7.11 -3.86
N GLU A 176 -6.80 -5.92 -3.95
CA GLU A 176 -7.26 -5.37 -5.22
C GLU A 176 -6.08 -4.84 -6.06
N ASP A 177 -6.14 -5.02 -7.38
CA ASP A 177 -5.12 -4.54 -8.32
C ASP A 177 -4.84 -3.04 -8.16
N GLN A 178 -5.87 -2.24 -7.84
CA GLN A 178 -5.72 -0.81 -7.61
C GLN A 178 -4.79 -0.50 -6.43
N PHE A 179 -4.85 -1.30 -5.37
CA PHE A 179 -3.97 -1.15 -4.22
C PHE A 179 -2.52 -1.52 -4.57
N ILE A 180 -2.33 -2.57 -5.36
CA ILE A 180 -1.00 -2.97 -5.83
C ILE A 180 -0.38 -1.89 -6.73
N VAL A 181 -1.15 -1.36 -7.68
CA VAL A 181 -0.73 -0.22 -8.51
C VAL A 181 -0.40 0.99 -7.64
N PHE A 182 -1.17 1.24 -6.58
CA PHE A 182 -0.86 2.28 -5.61
C PHE A 182 0.51 2.06 -4.93
N LEU A 183 0.83 0.86 -4.46
CA LEU A 183 2.13 0.55 -3.84
C LEU A 183 3.29 0.78 -4.81
N PHE A 184 3.17 0.33 -6.07
CA PHE A 184 4.17 0.60 -7.12
C PHE A 184 4.35 2.10 -7.38
N ASN A 185 3.27 2.88 -7.38
CA ASN A 185 3.34 4.34 -7.53
C ASN A 185 4.05 4.99 -6.34
N VAL A 186 3.81 4.52 -5.11
CA VAL A 186 4.55 5.00 -3.93
C VAL A 186 6.03 4.70 -4.06
N GLN A 187 6.40 3.47 -4.43
CA GLN A 187 7.81 3.09 -4.65
C GLN A 187 8.47 4.01 -5.67
N LYS A 188 7.82 4.22 -6.83
CA LYS A 188 8.31 5.12 -7.89
C LYS A 188 8.51 6.56 -7.38
N VAL A 189 7.55 7.11 -6.64
CA VAL A 189 7.66 8.45 -6.05
C VAL A 189 8.83 8.53 -5.06
N LEU A 190 9.05 7.48 -4.25
CA LEU A 190 10.17 7.41 -3.30
C LEU A 190 11.52 7.34 -4.02
N SER A 191 11.61 6.65 -5.15
CA SER A 191 12.83 6.59 -5.99
C SER A 191 13.12 7.94 -6.64
N LEU A 192 12.10 8.62 -7.18
CA LEU A 192 12.25 9.96 -7.77
C LEU A 192 12.69 11.04 -6.77
N LYS A 193 12.26 10.91 -5.50
CA LYS A 193 12.72 11.81 -4.42
C LYS A 193 14.21 11.64 -4.13
N ASP A 194 14.78 10.46 -4.38
CA ASP A 194 16.20 10.17 -4.17
C ASP A 194 17.09 10.55 -5.34
N GLU A 195 16.59 10.41 -6.57
CA GLU A 195 17.25 11.00 -7.74
C GLU A 195 17.41 12.52 -7.58
N LYS A 196 16.45 13.17 -6.91
CA LYS A 196 16.54 14.58 -6.52
C LYS A 196 17.49 14.85 -5.35
N LYS A 197 17.85 13.86 -4.51
CA LYS A 197 18.91 14.01 -3.49
C LYS A 197 20.33 13.90 -4.06
N ARG A 198 20.53 13.22 -5.20
CA ARG A 198 21.82 13.21 -5.93
C ARG A 198 22.06 14.45 -6.79
N LYS A 199 21.09 15.35 -6.89
CA LYS A 199 21.33 16.71 -7.33
C LYS A 199 21.25 17.62 -6.12
N ARG A 200 22.41 17.96 -5.52
CA ARG A 200 22.58 19.30 -4.92
C ARG A 200 21.87 20.27 -5.86
N ALA A 201 21.10 21.21 -5.32
CA ALA A 201 20.43 22.25 -6.09
C ALA A 201 21.37 22.66 -7.23
N ILE A 202 21.01 22.27 -8.46
CA ILE A 202 21.60 22.93 -9.61
C ILE A 202 20.99 24.31 -9.47
N ASP A 203 21.83 25.33 -9.27
CA ASP A 203 21.49 26.67 -9.68
C ASP A 203 21.10 26.55 -11.15
N ARG A 204 19.80 26.33 -11.39
CA ARG A 204 19.25 26.31 -12.73
C ARG A 204 19.17 27.78 -13.09
N GLU A 205 19.88 28.18 -14.13
CA GLU A 205 19.42 29.35 -14.87
C GLU A 205 17.92 29.15 -15.17
N PRO A 206 17.09 30.18 -14.97
CA PRO A 206 15.66 30.06 -15.18
C PRO A 206 15.40 29.45 -16.55
N ILE A 207 14.59 28.39 -16.60
CA ILE A 207 14.00 27.96 -17.86
C ILE A 207 13.16 29.15 -18.32
N GLU A 208 13.61 29.86 -19.36
CA GLU A 208 12.77 30.79 -20.09
C GLU A 208 11.67 29.96 -20.75
N ILE A 209 10.52 29.89 -20.08
CA ILE A 209 9.28 29.53 -20.75
C ILE A 209 9.07 30.65 -21.77
N GLU A 210 9.16 30.34 -23.06
CA GLU A 210 8.73 31.25 -24.12
C GLU A 210 7.26 31.56 -23.90
N ARG A 211 7.01 32.69 -23.23
CA ARG A 211 5.68 33.23 -23.05
C ARG A 211 5.23 33.84 -24.35
N ASN A 212 4.02 33.54 -24.81
CA ASN A 212 3.42 34.31 -25.89
C ASN A 212 3.24 35.79 -25.46
N GLU A 213 3.03 36.70 -26.41
CA GLU A 213 2.95 38.13 -26.11
C GLU A 213 1.84 38.47 -25.10
N LEU A 214 0.69 37.79 -25.14
CA LEU A 214 -0.38 37.97 -24.19
C LEU A 214 0.05 37.58 -22.76
N GLU A 215 0.74 36.46 -22.60
CA GLU A 215 1.30 36.03 -21.32
C GLU A 215 2.38 36.99 -20.81
N LYS A 216 3.20 37.57 -21.70
CA LYS A 216 4.15 38.63 -21.33
C LYS A 216 3.43 39.86 -20.80
N ILE A 217 2.33 40.29 -21.41
CA ILE A 217 1.53 41.45 -20.96
C ILE A 217 0.85 41.16 -19.62
N ILE A 218 0.26 39.98 -19.44
CA ILE A 218 -0.34 39.55 -18.17
C ILE A 218 0.73 39.55 -17.06
N TRP A 219 1.89 38.98 -17.34
CA TRP A 219 2.99 38.91 -16.38
C TRP A 219 3.53 40.30 -15.99
N ARG A 220 3.75 41.18 -16.97
CA ARG A 220 4.14 42.58 -16.76
C ARG A 220 3.12 43.30 -15.86
N THR A 221 1.84 43.13 -16.15
CA THR A 221 0.73 43.75 -15.40
C THR A 221 0.69 43.25 -13.95
N MET A 222 0.76 41.93 -13.74
CA MET A 222 0.76 41.34 -12.39
C MET A 222 1.97 41.77 -11.57
N LYS A 223 3.17 41.83 -12.18
CA LYS A 223 4.39 42.29 -11.52
C LYS A 223 4.30 43.76 -11.11
N SER A 224 3.77 44.61 -11.99
CA SER A 224 3.52 46.04 -11.73
C SER A 224 2.49 46.26 -10.60
N ARG A 225 1.40 45.51 -10.60
CA ARG A 225 0.39 45.57 -9.52
C ARG A 225 0.96 45.10 -8.19
N LYS A 226 1.71 44.00 -8.19
CA LYS A 226 2.35 43.46 -6.97
C LYS A 226 3.36 44.44 -6.38
N SER A 227 4.20 45.09 -7.19
CA SER A 227 5.17 46.07 -6.69
C SER A 227 4.52 47.33 -6.11
N ARG A 228 3.31 47.66 -6.56
CA ARG A 228 2.49 48.77 -6.05
C ARG A 228 1.55 48.38 -4.91
N GLY A 229 1.61 47.14 -4.42
CA GLY A 229 0.71 46.65 -3.36
C GLY A 229 -0.76 46.53 -3.79
N MET A 230 -1.04 46.48 -5.09
CA MET A 230 -2.40 46.40 -5.63
C MET A 230 -2.88 44.94 -5.68
N SER A 231 -4.20 44.74 -5.62
CA SER A 231 -4.79 43.40 -5.60
C SER A 231 -4.53 42.61 -6.90
N LEU A 232 -4.40 41.30 -6.81
CA LEU A 232 -4.20 40.41 -7.97
C LEU A 232 -5.50 39.71 -8.39
N ARG A 233 -6.67 40.20 -7.96
CA ARG A 233 -7.97 39.69 -8.43
C ARG A 233 -8.07 39.86 -9.94
N TRP A 234 -8.47 38.78 -10.63
CA TRP A 234 -8.44 38.71 -12.09
C TRP A 234 -9.16 39.88 -12.78
N LEU A 235 -10.36 40.27 -12.32
CA LEU A 235 -11.10 41.40 -12.87
C LEU A 235 -10.37 42.74 -12.78
N GLU A 236 -9.51 42.92 -11.77
CA GLU A 236 -8.72 44.13 -11.61
C GLU A 236 -7.43 44.08 -12.43
N VAL A 237 -6.82 42.90 -12.56
CA VAL A 237 -5.70 42.66 -13.47
C VAL A 237 -6.13 42.93 -14.91
N LEU A 238 -7.31 42.42 -15.33
CA LEU A 238 -7.90 42.64 -16.65
C LEU A 238 -8.03 44.12 -17.02
N ARG A 239 -8.45 44.97 -16.08
CA ARG A 239 -8.60 46.43 -16.30
C ARG A 239 -7.29 47.14 -16.61
N ASP A 240 -6.19 46.61 -16.09
CA ASP A 240 -4.87 47.21 -16.19
C ASP A 240 -4.01 46.61 -17.32
N LEU A 241 -4.48 45.56 -17.99
CA LEU A 241 -3.75 44.94 -19.09
C LEU A 241 -3.46 45.95 -20.22
N LYS A 242 -4.43 46.82 -20.54
CA LYS A 242 -4.30 47.89 -21.55
C LYS A 242 -3.19 48.91 -21.25
N ASN A 243 -2.75 49.00 -19.99
CA ASN A 243 -1.69 49.93 -19.60
C ASN A 243 -0.30 49.34 -19.87
N HIS A 244 -0.25 48.08 -20.31
CA HIS A 244 0.98 47.32 -20.56
C HIS A 244 1.00 46.69 -21.97
N THR A 245 0.08 47.12 -22.85
CA THR A 245 0.10 46.85 -24.30
C THR A 245 0.91 47.93 -25.02
N GLU A 246 1.52 47.58 -26.16
CA GLU A 246 2.21 48.52 -27.05
C GLU A 246 1.22 49.29 -27.95
N GLU A 247 1.66 50.32 -28.68
CA GLU A 247 0.77 51.23 -29.43
C GLU A 247 -0.05 50.51 -30.52
N ASP A 248 0.47 49.42 -31.07
CA ASP A 248 -0.15 48.56 -32.08
C ASP A 248 -0.90 47.35 -31.48
N GLN A 249 -0.92 47.22 -30.16
CA GLN A 249 -1.51 46.08 -29.47
C GLN A 249 -2.81 46.46 -28.77
N ARG A 250 -3.86 45.64 -28.96
CA ARG A 250 -5.12 45.79 -28.24
C ARG A 250 -5.61 44.47 -27.67
N ILE A 251 -6.08 44.51 -26.43
CA ILE A 251 -6.71 43.37 -25.76
C ILE A 251 -8.22 43.51 -25.87
N VAL A 252 -8.87 42.49 -26.42
CA VAL A 252 -10.31 42.46 -26.64
C VAL A 252 -10.92 41.31 -25.87
N LEU A 253 -12.10 41.54 -25.29
CA LEU A 253 -12.91 40.46 -24.74
C LEU A 253 -13.59 39.75 -25.91
N SER A 254 -13.26 38.48 -26.10
CA SER A 254 -13.79 37.62 -27.16
C SER A 254 -14.37 36.36 -26.55
N GLU A 255 -15.19 35.65 -27.31
CA GLU A 255 -15.58 34.29 -26.96
C GLU A 255 -14.51 33.33 -27.48
N ILE A 256 -13.93 32.54 -26.58
CA ILE A 256 -12.90 31.55 -26.89
C ILE A 256 -13.42 30.14 -26.60
N PRO A 257 -13.06 29.14 -27.42
CA PRO A 257 -13.42 27.75 -27.17
C PRO A 257 -12.73 27.25 -25.90
N ALA A 258 -13.51 26.67 -24.99
CA ALA A 258 -13.02 25.99 -23.81
C ALA A 258 -12.77 24.50 -24.10
N PRO A 259 -12.07 23.76 -23.22
CA PRO A 259 -11.79 22.34 -23.41
C PRO A 259 -13.03 21.44 -23.53
N ASP A 260 -14.19 21.93 -23.09
CA ASP A 260 -15.50 21.29 -23.21
C ASP A 260 -16.24 21.71 -24.50
N GLU A 261 -15.52 22.27 -25.48
CA GLU A 261 -15.99 22.81 -26.76
C GLU A 261 -17.02 23.95 -26.65
N SER A 262 -17.32 24.42 -25.43
CA SER A 262 -18.21 25.56 -25.21
C SER A 262 -17.48 26.89 -25.42
N MET A 263 -18.21 27.91 -25.89
CA MET A 263 -17.67 29.26 -26.04
C MET A 263 -17.74 30.00 -24.71
N LYS A 264 -16.58 30.41 -24.17
CA LYS A 264 -16.49 31.15 -22.90
C LYS A 264 -15.88 32.52 -23.14
N LYS A 265 -16.30 33.52 -22.36
CA LYS A 265 -15.66 34.85 -22.39
C LYS A 265 -14.20 34.73 -21.98
N GLY A 266 -13.30 35.14 -22.85
CA GLY A 266 -11.86 35.19 -22.64
C GLY A 266 -11.27 36.51 -23.11
N ILE A 267 -9.95 36.54 -23.19
CA ILE A 267 -9.19 37.69 -23.69
C ILE A 267 -8.33 37.25 -24.87
N SER A 268 -8.30 38.07 -25.91
CA SER A 268 -7.43 37.89 -27.07
C SER A 268 -6.58 39.13 -27.26
N LEU A 269 -5.33 38.93 -27.67
CA LEU A 269 -4.43 40.00 -28.09
C LEU A 269 -4.52 40.14 -29.62
N TYR A 270 -4.80 41.34 -30.09
CA TYR A 270 -4.72 41.71 -31.50
C TYR A 270 -3.52 42.64 -31.69
N ILE A 271 -2.80 42.45 -32.79
CA ILE A 271 -1.65 43.27 -33.18
C ILE A 271 -2.00 43.88 -34.54
N ASP A 272 -2.11 45.20 -34.59
CA ASP A 272 -2.48 45.93 -35.81
C ASP A 272 -1.39 45.75 -36.88
N GLY A 273 -1.79 45.37 -38.10
CA GLY A 273 -0.87 45.03 -39.20
C GLY A 273 -0.74 43.53 -39.48
N TYR A 274 -1.17 42.67 -38.55
CA TYR A 274 -1.43 41.26 -38.81
C TYR A 274 -2.93 41.06 -39.02
N SER A 275 -3.40 41.24 -40.24
CA SER A 275 -4.71 40.72 -40.65
C SER A 275 -4.63 39.20 -40.72
N THR A 276 -5.54 38.51 -40.03
CA THR A 276 -5.82 37.07 -40.20
C THR A 276 -5.99 36.68 -41.66
#